data_AF-A0A8H3BTF7-F1
#
_entry.id   AF-A0A8H3BTF7-F1
#
_cell.length_a   1.000
_cell.length_b   1.000
_cell.length_c   1.000
_cell.angle_alpha   90.00
_cell.angle_beta   90.00
_cell.angle_gamma   90.00
#
_symmetry.space_group_name_H-M   'P 1'
#
loop_
_entity.id
_entity.type
_entity.pdbx_description
1 polymer ?
#
loop_
_entity_poly.entity_id
_entity_poly.type
_entity_poly.pdbx_seq_one_letter_code
_entity_poly.pdbx_strand_id
1 'polypeptide(L)'
;MVYPALLAALVGVVAARSPYDLPASEWNTLNATVGGRLGRGVPIARDCYDQAGVNVTGPTPGLDCATVQNKYPTDTWRIGTYGARLALQWETCQKTNQGCLLDPNEPNNATAFSVPRVCDQGSVSPYYISVKTAADVTQGFAFSKRTGVPLSIKNTGHDYAGRSSAPGTLALWTNNVKYINYSATFVPEGCQQDGVPALTYGAGQDMESLFLYADSNNLTFIGGSSKTVGAAGGWVQGGGHSVLSNTYGLGADRVLQFKVVTPDGRARVANACQNQDLFWALRGGGGGTFGVVMEATSQVVPNRVSTVALKWQLVPTADNLKTFLTIIVQNSLRWSQEGWGGYLYPTASILANPRMNATAAAASLKPLTDFLKIAPDGAGGNAGSGAQAQWSQYDSFLPLLSSIITGSATAKPQNIALASRLIPQSLFVNNQTELLAAMLQSAQTAGGSVLYYMTTPFSYQVPDTEQGKTSVAPAWRGAVWHAMASARWSYDAGPDAAKAAYVKVNSAMNPLRALTPGGGAYQNEADVYEPNTSESFWGSNYAALYAIKQKYDPDGLLDCWHCVGWKGKATPIAS
;
A
#
# COMPACT_ATOMS: atom_id res chain seq x y z
N MET A 1 40.07 -5.06 46.50
CA MET A 1 40.01 -5.50 45.10
C MET A 1 38.81 -4.86 44.45
N VAL A 2 39.04 -4.22 43.30
CA VAL A 2 38.22 -3.18 42.69
C VAL A 2 37.09 -3.79 41.86
N TYR A 3 35.86 -3.33 42.06
CA TYR A 3 34.71 -3.55 41.18
C TYR A 3 34.91 -2.78 39.86
N PRO A 4 34.69 -3.37 38.67
CA PRO A 4 34.54 -2.56 37.47
C PRO A 4 33.11 -2.01 37.42
N ALA A 5 32.99 -0.70 37.60
CA ALA A 5 31.80 0.06 37.28
C ALA A 5 31.52 -0.04 35.77
N LEU A 6 30.38 -0.63 35.42
CA LEU A 6 29.79 -0.45 34.09
C LEU A 6 29.36 1.01 33.96
N LEU A 7 30.16 1.79 33.23
CA LEU A 7 29.68 3.05 32.64
C LEU A 7 28.61 2.70 31.61
N ALA A 8 27.34 2.75 32.03
CA ALA A 8 26.25 2.97 31.11
C ALA A 8 26.44 4.38 30.53
N ALA A 9 26.86 4.46 29.26
CA ALA A 9 26.80 5.71 28.53
C ALA A 9 25.32 6.13 28.46
N LEU A 10 24.96 7.16 29.21
CA LEU A 10 23.72 7.92 29.02
C LEU A 10 23.81 8.56 27.62
N VAL A 11 23.41 7.82 26.60
CA VAL A 11 23.05 8.41 25.30
C VAL A 11 21.76 9.16 25.58
N GLY A 12 21.89 10.45 25.89
CA GLY A 12 20.74 11.32 26.09
C GLY A 12 19.88 11.28 24.85
N VAL A 13 18.66 10.74 24.96
CA VAL A 13 17.66 10.82 23.91
C VAL A 13 17.36 12.30 23.71
N VAL A 14 17.78 12.86 22.57
CA VAL A 14 17.42 14.22 22.19
C VAL A 14 15.89 14.25 22.05
N ALA A 15 15.23 15.08 22.86
CA ALA A 15 13.78 15.23 22.80
C ALA A 15 13.34 15.67 21.40
N ALA A 16 12.17 15.20 20.96
CA ALA A 16 11.63 15.58 19.67
C ALA A 16 11.45 17.10 19.59
N ARG A 17 11.96 17.71 18.52
CA ARG A 17 11.92 19.15 18.30
C ARG A 17 11.15 19.48 17.03
N SER A 18 10.37 20.55 17.08
CA SER A 18 9.68 21.08 15.90
C SER A 18 10.69 21.63 14.88
N PRO A 19 10.53 21.34 13.57
CA PRO A 19 11.39 21.88 12.53
C PRO A 19 11.30 23.40 12.39
N TYR A 20 10.23 24.01 12.90
CA TYR A 20 10.04 25.47 12.90
C TYR A 20 10.87 26.18 13.96
N ASP A 21 11.31 25.46 15.00
CA ASP A 21 12.13 26.03 16.08
C ASP A 21 13.63 26.00 15.76
N LEU A 22 14.03 25.36 14.65
CA LEU A 22 15.42 25.30 14.22
C LEU A 22 15.84 26.56 13.44
N PRO A 23 17.05 27.08 13.68
CA PRO A 23 17.55 28.23 12.93
C PRO A 23 17.80 27.87 11.46
N ALA A 24 17.66 28.84 10.56
CA ALA A 24 17.85 28.64 9.12
C ALA A 24 19.24 28.10 8.75
N SER A 25 20.28 28.38 9.56
CA SER A 25 21.64 27.86 9.37
C SER A 25 21.72 26.34 9.40
N GLU A 26 20.88 25.68 10.20
CA GLU A 26 20.81 24.21 10.28
C GLU A 26 20.31 23.62 8.96
N TRP A 27 19.24 24.21 8.41
CA TRP A 27 18.67 23.80 7.14
C TRP A 27 19.61 24.11 5.96
N ASN A 28 20.29 25.26 5.98
CA ASN A 28 21.30 25.61 4.98
C ASN A 28 22.47 24.63 4.97
N THR A 29 22.94 24.23 6.16
CA THR A 29 24.01 23.24 6.32
C THR A 29 23.58 21.87 5.78
N LEU A 30 22.37 21.42 6.15
CA LEU A 30 21.83 20.17 5.63
C LEU A 30 21.72 20.23 4.09
N ASN A 31 21.19 21.33 3.54
CA ASN A 31 21.03 21.49 2.10
C ASN A 31 22.37 21.40 1.35
N ALA A 32 23.40 22.08 1.85
CA ALA A 32 24.75 21.99 1.30
C ALA A 32 25.29 20.55 1.37
N THR A 33 25.06 19.86 2.49
CA THR A 33 25.54 18.49 2.72
C THR A 33 24.86 17.48 1.79
N VAL A 34 23.57 17.66 1.48
CA VAL A 34 22.85 16.83 0.50
C VAL A 34 22.92 17.39 -0.93
N GLY A 35 23.90 18.27 -1.21
CA GLY A 35 24.17 18.78 -2.56
C GLY A 35 22.98 19.48 -3.20
N GLY A 36 22.29 20.34 -2.45
CA GLY A 36 21.15 21.14 -2.95
C GLY A 36 19.82 20.39 -3.01
N ARG A 37 19.74 19.16 -2.48
CA ARG A 37 18.54 18.31 -2.56
C ARG A 37 17.54 18.47 -1.41
N LEU A 38 17.73 19.45 -0.53
CA LEU A 38 16.74 19.80 0.49
C LEU A 38 15.67 20.71 -0.13
N GLY A 39 14.42 20.28 -0.10
CA GLY A 39 13.26 21.03 -0.54
C GLY A 39 12.36 21.48 0.61
N ARG A 40 11.58 22.54 0.37
CA ARG A 40 10.45 22.93 1.23
C ARG A 40 9.23 22.09 0.87
N GLY A 41 8.67 21.39 1.85
CA GLY A 41 7.41 20.68 1.68
C GLY A 41 6.24 21.64 1.86
N VAL A 42 5.61 22.02 0.76
CA VAL A 42 4.47 22.93 0.72
C VAL A 42 3.22 22.15 0.31
N PRO A 43 2.05 22.35 0.94
CA PRO A 43 0.79 21.79 0.46
C PRO A 43 0.53 22.20 -0.99
N ILE A 44 0.18 21.24 -1.85
CA ILE A 44 0.23 21.45 -3.30
C ILE A 44 -0.70 22.56 -3.82
N ALA A 45 -1.78 22.84 -3.10
CA ALA A 45 -2.76 23.85 -3.50
C ALA A 45 -2.47 25.22 -2.90
N ARG A 46 -1.32 25.43 -2.24
CA ARG A 46 -0.98 26.69 -1.56
C ARG A 46 -1.24 27.92 -2.43
N ASP A 47 -0.88 27.86 -3.70
CA ASP A 47 -0.96 28.98 -4.63
C ASP A 47 -2.40 29.29 -5.07
N CYS A 48 -3.38 28.42 -4.75
CA CYS A 48 -4.79 28.71 -4.93
C CYS A 48 -5.41 29.51 -3.78
N TYR A 49 -4.80 29.49 -2.58
CA TYR A 49 -5.39 30.13 -1.40
C TYR A 49 -4.89 31.58 -1.23
N ASP A 50 -5.82 32.47 -0.93
CA ASP A 50 -5.53 33.87 -0.60
C ASP A 50 -4.81 34.01 0.75
N GLN A 51 -5.10 33.10 1.69
CA GLN A 51 -4.56 33.10 3.04
C GLN A 51 -3.75 31.84 3.34
N ALA A 52 -2.69 31.99 4.13
CA ALA A 52 -1.84 30.89 4.56
C ALA A 52 -1.60 30.92 6.06
N GLY A 53 -1.58 29.72 6.66
CA GLY A 53 -1.24 29.53 8.05
C GLY A 53 0.23 29.86 8.30
N VAL A 54 0.55 30.14 9.58
CA VAL A 54 1.87 30.61 10.03
C VAL A 54 3.04 29.70 9.63
N ASN A 55 2.76 28.41 9.40
CA ASN A 55 3.75 27.40 9.09
C ASN A 55 3.91 27.12 7.59
N VAL A 56 3.07 27.71 6.73
CA VAL A 56 3.14 27.52 5.29
C VAL A 56 3.92 28.68 4.66
N THR A 57 5.20 28.43 4.37
CA THR A 57 6.11 29.47 3.88
C THR A 57 6.28 29.41 2.36
N GLY A 58 5.90 30.49 1.68
CA GLY A 58 6.13 30.66 0.24
C GLY A 58 5.20 29.85 -0.66
N PRO A 59 5.31 30.05 -1.98
CA PRO A 59 4.54 29.30 -2.97
C PRO A 59 5.05 27.86 -3.08
N THR A 60 4.23 27.00 -3.68
CA THR A 60 4.67 25.63 -3.99
C THR A 60 5.76 25.69 -5.07
N PRO A 61 6.96 25.12 -4.84
CA PRO A 61 8.06 25.23 -5.81
C PRO A 61 7.67 24.73 -7.21
N GLY A 62 7.70 25.63 -8.19
CA GLY A 62 7.43 25.32 -9.60
C GLY A 62 5.98 25.01 -9.95
N LEU A 63 5.01 25.35 -9.09
CA LEU A 63 3.59 25.10 -9.32
C LEU A 63 2.78 26.37 -9.08
N ASP A 64 1.86 26.68 -10.00
CA ASP A 64 0.84 27.73 -9.85
C ASP A 64 -0.55 27.10 -9.65
N CYS A 65 -1.54 27.92 -9.25
CA CYS A 65 -2.89 27.41 -9.02
C CYS A 65 -3.51 26.78 -10.28
N ALA A 66 -3.32 27.38 -11.47
CA ALA A 66 -3.89 26.87 -12.70
C ALA A 66 -3.38 25.45 -13.04
N THR A 67 -2.08 25.21 -12.88
CA THR A 67 -1.47 23.89 -13.05
C THR A 67 -2.00 22.91 -12.03
N VAL A 68 -2.10 23.32 -10.77
CA VAL A 68 -2.62 22.47 -9.69
C VAL A 68 -4.06 22.10 -9.98
N GLN A 69 -4.94 23.06 -10.27
CA GLN A 69 -6.36 22.80 -10.58
C GLN A 69 -6.53 21.83 -11.75
N ASN A 70 -5.76 22.01 -12.83
CA ASN A 70 -5.81 21.16 -14.01
C ASN A 70 -5.33 19.72 -13.74
N LYS A 71 -4.29 19.56 -12.89
CA LYS A 71 -3.66 18.26 -12.63
C LYS A 71 -4.06 17.63 -11.30
N TYR A 72 -4.85 18.30 -10.48
CA TYR A 72 -5.25 17.85 -9.15
C TYR A 72 -5.80 16.42 -9.13
N PRO A 73 -6.68 15.99 -10.06
CA PRO A 73 -7.19 14.63 -10.03
C PRO A 73 -6.22 13.57 -10.59
N THR A 74 -5.08 13.96 -11.15
CA THR A 74 -4.17 13.08 -11.89
C THR A 74 -3.17 12.40 -10.96
N ASP A 75 -3.37 11.11 -10.70
CA ASP A 75 -2.53 10.31 -9.80
C ASP A 75 -1.04 10.29 -10.17
N THR A 76 -0.71 10.14 -11.46
CA THR A 76 0.68 10.13 -11.97
C THR A 76 1.41 11.44 -11.68
N TRP A 77 0.71 12.58 -11.79
CA TRP A 77 1.26 13.88 -11.42
C TRP A 77 1.40 14.04 -9.90
N ARG A 78 0.42 13.56 -9.12
CA ARG A 78 0.46 13.61 -7.66
C ARG A 78 1.64 12.82 -7.10
N ILE A 79 1.91 11.61 -7.58
CA ILE A 79 3.05 10.82 -7.05
C ILE A 79 4.41 11.46 -7.31
N GLY A 80 4.53 12.26 -8.37
CA GLY A 80 5.72 13.06 -8.71
C GLY A 80 5.81 14.40 -7.97
N THR A 81 4.81 14.73 -7.14
CA THR A 81 4.75 15.99 -6.40
C THR A 81 4.85 15.73 -4.90
N TYR A 82 5.89 16.25 -4.25
CA TYR A 82 6.16 15.92 -2.84
C TYR A 82 4.98 16.23 -1.90
N GLY A 83 4.30 17.38 -2.07
CA GLY A 83 3.18 17.78 -1.22
C GLY A 83 1.95 16.87 -1.31
N ALA A 84 1.79 16.11 -2.40
CA ALA A 84 0.56 15.37 -2.68
C ALA A 84 0.53 13.97 -2.07
N ARG A 85 -0.66 13.47 -1.76
CA ARG A 85 -1.02 12.09 -1.41
C ARG A 85 -2.20 11.68 -2.29
N LEU A 86 -2.46 10.37 -2.37
CA LEU A 86 -3.65 9.87 -3.06
C LEU A 86 -4.86 9.75 -2.14
N ALA A 87 -4.62 9.36 -0.89
CA ALA A 87 -5.58 9.51 0.18
C ALA A 87 -5.45 10.94 0.74
N LEU A 88 -6.39 11.81 0.36
CA LEU A 88 -6.30 13.27 0.59
C LEU A 88 -6.23 13.62 2.07
N GLN A 89 -6.80 12.80 2.95
CA GLN A 89 -6.80 13.07 4.37
C GLN A 89 -5.37 13.13 4.93
N TRP A 90 -4.40 12.44 4.29
CA TRP A 90 -3.01 12.49 4.73
C TRP A 90 -2.24 13.75 4.28
N GLU A 91 -2.90 14.67 3.59
CA GLU A 91 -2.41 16.05 3.40
C GLU A 91 -2.92 16.98 4.52
N THR A 92 -3.98 16.61 5.24
CA THR A 92 -4.56 17.41 6.32
C THR A 92 -4.16 16.87 7.70
N CYS A 93 -4.24 17.72 8.72
CA CYS A 93 -4.15 17.30 10.11
C CYS A 93 -5.43 16.56 10.48
N GLN A 94 -5.36 15.27 10.80
CA GLN A 94 -6.56 14.47 11.08
C GLN A 94 -7.33 14.92 12.33
N LYS A 95 -6.64 15.56 13.28
CA LYS A 95 -7.26 16.07 14.50
C LYS A 95 -8.05 17.36 14.28
N THR A 96 -7.53 18.28 13.47
CA THR A 96 -8.09 19.64 13.30
C THR A 96 -8.71 19.89 11.92
N ASN A 97 -8.51 18.97 10.98
CA ASN A 97 -8.79 19.12 9.55
C ASN A 97 -8.09 20.30 8.87
N GLN A 98 -7.10 20.91 9.54
CA GLN A 98 -6.27 21.95 8.94
C GLN A 98 -5.48 21.39 7.77
N GLY A 99 -5.56 22.05 6.62
CA GLY A 99 -4.86 21.66 5.41
C GLY A 99 -5.14 22.61 4.26
N CYS A 100 -4.95 22.12 3.04
CA CYS A 100 -4.98 22.93 1.84
C CYS A 100 -5.53 22.09 0.66
N LEU A 101 -6.70 21.50 0.85
CA LEU A 101 -7.33 20.60 -0.14
C LEU A 101 -8.25 21.38 -1.08
N LEU A 102 -8.15 21.08 -2.37
CA LEU A 102 -9.19 21.41 -3.36
C LEU A 102 -10.23 20.31 -3.44
N ASP A 103 -11.40 20.63 -4.00
CA ASP A 103 -12.37 19.63 -4.42
C ASP A 103 -11.79 18.78 -5.56
N PRO A 104 -11.63 17.45 -5.39
CA PRO A 104 -11.09 16.59 -6.45
C PRO A 104 -12.02 16.43 -7.67
N ASN A 105 -13.29 16.80 -7.55
CA ASN A 105 -14.25 16.78 -8.65
C ASN A 105 -14.35 18.11 -9.38
N GLU A 106 -14.20 19.22 -8.65
CA GLU A 106 -14.21 20.58 -9.19
C GLU A 106 -13.05 21.41 -8.60
N PRO A 107 -11.78 21.16 -9.00
CA PRO A 107 -10.63 21.82 -8.37
C PRO A 107 -10.63 23.36 -8.47
N ASN A 108 -11.38 23.91 -9.44
CA ASN A 108 -11.56 25.34 -9.65
C ASN A 108 -12.68 25.97 -8.79
N ASN A 109 -13.38 25.19 -7.97
CA ASN A 109 -14.43 25.68 -7.09
C ASN A 109 -13.82 26.56 -5.97
N ALA A 110 -14.02 27.88 -6.10
CA ALA A 110 -13.48 28.90 -5.18
C ALA A 110 -13.88 28.70 -3.72
N THR A 111 -15.00 28.03 -3.43
CA THR A 111 -15.43 27.75 -2.03
C THR A 111 -14.43 26.88 -1.25
N ALA A 112 -13.57 26.13 -1.95
CA ALA A 112 -12.53 25.30 -1.34
C ALA A 112 -11.32 26.11 -0.83
N PHE A 113 -11.05 27.29 -1.40
CA PHE A 113 -9.78 28.01 -1.20
C PHE A 113 -9.90 29.52 -0.96
N SER A 114 -11.03 30.14 -1.25
CA SER A 114 -11.28 31.57 -0.97
C SER A 114 -11.56 31.82 0.51
N VAL A 115 -11.37 33.07 0.95
CA VAL A 115 -11.68 33.55 2.30
C VAL A 115 -13.08 33.08 2.75
N PRO A 116 -13.24 32.54 3.98
CA PRO A 116 -12.30 32.55 5.11
C PRO A 116 -11.34 31.34 5.19
N ARG A 117 -11.17 30.58 4.10
CA ARG A 117 -10.28 29.41 4.12
C ARG A 117 -8.81 29.82 4.20
N VAL A 118 -8.07 29.12 5.06
CA VAL A 118 -6.63 29.30 5.26
C VAL A 118 -5.93 28.02 4.83
N CYS A 119 -4.90 28.14 3.99
CA CYS A 119 -4.04 27.02 3.64
C CYS A 119 -3.10 26.71 4.80
N ASP A 120 -3.32 25.59 5.49
CA ASP A 120 -2.45 25.11 6.55
C ASP A 120 -1.55 23.96 6.09
N GLN A 121 -0.44 23.75 6.80
CA GLN A 121 0.55 22.72 6.47
C GLN A 121 -0.02 21.29 6.53
N GLY A 122 -0.98 21.07 7.45
CA GLY A 122 -1.56 19.76 7.70
C GLY A 122 -0.50 18.72 8.08
N SER A 123 -0.56 17.56 7.40
CA SER A 123 0.36 16.43 7.63
C SER A 123 1.50 16.35 6.62
N VAL A 124 1.67 17.36 5.76
CA VAL A 124 2.80 17.45 4.83
C VAL A 124 4.06 17.83 5.61
N SER A 125 5.15 17.08 5.49
CA SER A 125 6.40 17.42 6.20
C SER A 125 6.93 18.78 5.69
N PRO A 126 7.36 19.70 6.57
CA PRO A 126 7.76 21.05 6.16
C PRO A 126 9.03 21.11 5.31
N TYR A 127 9.86 20.07 5.42
CA TYR A 127 11.06 19.88 4.62
C TYR A 127 11.14 18.42 4.13
N TYR A 128 11.80 18.24 3.00
CA TYR A 128 12.12 16.92 2.49
C TYR A 128 13.51 16.89 1.85
N ILE A 129 14.19 15.76 1.94
CA ILE A 129 15.35 15.45 1.11
C ILE A 129 14.85 14.67 -0.10
N SER A 130 15.11 15.21 -1.29
CA SER A 130 14.91 14.51 -2.56
C SER A 130 16.03 13.47 -2.72
N VAL A 131 15.79 12.25 -2.22
CA VAL A 131 16.83 11.24 -2.11
C VAL A 131 17.26 10.76 -3.50
N LYS A 132 18.57 10.73 -3.74
CA LYS A 132 19.19 10.09 -4.92
C LYS A 132 20.23 9.04 -4.55
N THR A 133 20.88 9.18 -3.40
CA THR A 133 22.00 8.32 -2.98
C THR A 133 21.82 7.86 -1.53
N ALA A 134 22.54 6.79 -1.15
CA ALA A 134 22.57 6.34 0.24
C ALA A 134 23.11 7.40 1.21
N ALA A 135 23.99 8.29 0.73
CA ALA A 135 24.52 9.40 1.50
C ALA A 135 23.41 10.39 1.91
N ASP A 136 22.46 10.69 1.03
CA ASP A 136 21.33 11.59 1.34
C ASP A 136 20.52 11.08 2.56
N VAL A 137 20.23 9.78 2.59
CA VAL A 137 19.54 9.14 3.71
C VAL A 137 20.38 9.20 4.99
N THR A 138 21.67 8.87 4.87
CA THR A 138 22.61 8.87 6.01
C THR A 138 22.69 10.27 6.64
N GLN A 139 22.68 11.33 5.83
CA GLN A 139 22.67 12.71 6.31
C GLN A 139 21.32 13.09 6.94
N GLY A 140 20.20 12.60 6.40
CA GLY A 140 18.90 12.74 7.04
C GLY A 140 18.84 12.10 8.44
N PHE A 141 19.42 10.90 8.59
CA PHE A 141 19.54 10.23 9.90
C PHE A 141 20.43 11.01 10.86
N ALA A 142 21.61 11.43 10.42
CA ALA A 142 22.53 12.22 11.23
C ALA A 142 21.90 13.55 11.68
N PHE A 143 21.19 14.23 10.79
CA PHE A 143 20.47 15.46 11.09
C PHE A 143 19.38 15.23 12.13
N SER A 144 18.55 14.20 11.97
CA SER A 144 17.48 13.87 12.91
C SER A 144 18.03 13.55 14.30
N LYS A 145 19.05 12.68 14.40
CA LYS A 145 19.70 12.34 15.68
C LYS A 145 20.29 13.55 16.39
N ARG A 146 20.90 14.47 15.65
CA ARG A 146 21.55 15.66 16.21
C ARG A 146 20.56 16.74 16.65
N THR A 147 19.49 16.95 15.89
CA THR A 147 18.57 18.08 16.08
C THR A 147 17.29 17.71 16.84
N GLY A 148 16.96 16.43 16.92
CA GLY A 148 15.69 15.93 17.45
C GLY A 148 14.50 16.07 16.48
N VAL A 149 14.70 16.54 15.24
CA VAL A 149 13.61 16.60 14.25
C VAL A 149 13.24 15.17 13.81
N PRO A 150 11.98 14.72 14.00
CA PRO A 150 11.58 13.37 13.60
C PRO A 150 11.57 13.19 12.08
N LEU A 151 11.66 11.95 11.64
CA LEU A 151 11.67 11.60 10.22
C LEU A 151 10.32 11.05 9.76
N SER A 152 10.03 11.24 8.49
CA SER A 152 9.05 10.43 7.75
C SER A 152 9.67 9.90 6.47
N ILE A 153 9.16 8.79 5.94
CA ILE A 153 9.65 8.22 4.68
C ILE A 153 8.50 8.22 3.69
N LYS A 154 8.70 8.90 2.55
CA LYS A 154 7.71 8.93 1.47
C LYS A 154 8.31 8.32 0.21
N ASN A 155 7.56 7.41 -0.41
CA ASN A 155 7.74 7.08 -1.83
C ASN A 155 6.68 7.84 -2.65
N THR A 156 5.57 7.19 -2.98
CA THR A 156 4.52 7.75 -3.86
C THR A 156 3.42 8.50 -3.11
N GLY A 157 3.22 8.25 -1.81
CA GLY A 157 2.11 8.82 -1.04
C GLY A 157 0.78 8.05 -1.18
N HIS A 158 0.86 6.76 -1.52
CA HIS A 158 -0.28 5.82 -1.62
C HIS A 158 -0.80 5.31 -0.26
N ASP A 159 -0.06 5.50 0.84
CA ASP A 159 -0.37 4.85 2.11
C ASP A 159 -1.75 5.22 2.65
N TYR A 160 -2.54 4.22 3.03
CA TYR A 160 -3.89 4.42 3.57
C TYR A 160 -3.93 4.73 5.07
N ALA A 161 -2.81 4.59 5.79
CA ALA A 161 -2.71 4.77 7.23
C ALA A 161 -1.81 5.95 7.65
N GLY A 162 -1.48 6.85 6.72
CA GLY A 162 -0.70 8.05 7.00
C GLY A 162 0.79 7.80 7.28
N ARG A 163 1.32 6.58 7.12
CA ARG A 163 2.71 6.23 7.48
C ARG A 163 3.77 6.94 6.63
N SER A 164 3.37 7.57 5.52
CA SER A 164 4.24 8.39 4.67
C SER A 164 3.98 9.91 4.81
N SER A 165 3.29 10.34 5.86
CA SER A 165 3.01 11.75 6.13
C SER A 165 2.88 12.01 7.62
N ALA A 166 3.62 12.99 8.14
CA ALA A 166 3.54 13.34 9.54
C ALA A 166 3.85 14.83 9.75
N PRO A 167 3.05 15.56 10.55
CA PRO A 167 3.35 16.93 10.94
C PRO A 167 4.74 17.04 11.58
N GLY A 168 5.42 18.17 11.34
CA GLY A 168 6.67 18.47 12.04
C GLY A 168 7.84 17.52 11.78
N THR A 169 7.85 16.83 10.63
CA THR A 169 8.93 15.90 10.27
C THR A 169 9.87 16.46 9.19
N LEU A 170 11.06 15.87 9.06
CA LEU A 170 11.86 15.92 7.83
C LEU A 170 11.58 14.65 7.03
N ALA A 171 11.08 14.79 5.80
CA ALA A 171 10.82 13.62 4.97
C ALA A 171 12.04 13.16 4.18
N LEU A 172 12.19 11.85 4.05
CA LEU A 172 13.08 11.22 3.08
C LEU A 172 12.23 10.78 1.88
N TRP A 173 12.33 11.51 0.77
CA TRP A 173 11.52 11.26 -0.41
C TRP A 173 12.29 10.41 -1.43
N THR A 174 11.95 9.12 -1.49
CA THR A 174 12.65 8.10 -2.29
C THR A 174 12.17 8.00 -3.73
N ASN A 175 11.12 8.74 -4.12
CA ASN A 175 10.51 8.63 -5.45
C ASN A 175 11.47 8.97 -6.61
N ASN A 176 12.52 9.74 -6.35
CA ASN A 176 13.47 10.18 -7.38
C ASN A 176 14.58 9.17 -7.67
N VAL A 177 14.60 8.01 -6.98
CA VAL A 177 15.51 6.90 -7.29
C VAL A 177 14.87 6.02 -8.37
N LYS A 178 15.06 6.40 -9.64
CA LYS A 178 14.40 5.75 -10.80
C LYS A 178 15.40 5.21 -11.81
N TYR A 179 15.47 3.89 -11.88
CA TYR A 179 16.08 3.11 -12.97
C TYR A 179 15.44 1.72 -12.98
N ILE A 180 15.55 1.00 -14.10
CA ILE A 180 15.14 -0.40 -14.24
C ILE A 180 16.22 -1.10 -15.07
N ASN A 181 16.71 -2.23 -14.59
CA ASN A 181 17.65 -3.07 -15.30
C ASN A 181 17.19 -4.53 -15.26
N TYR A 182 17.21 -5.18 -16.41
CA TYR A 182 16.97 -6.63 -16.52
C TYR A 182 18.28 -7.41 -16.47
N SER A 183 18.25 -8.55 -15.80
CA SER A 183 19.25 -9.60 -15.93
C SER A 183 18.57 -10.95 -16.08
N ALA A 184 18.96 -11.72 -17.09
CA ALA A 184 18.45 -13.07 -17.32
C ALA A 184 19.00 -14.10 -16.31
N THR A 185 20.13 -13.79 -15.68
CA THR A 185 20.88 -14.69 -14.78
C THR A 185 21.34 -13.95 -13.53
N PHE A 186 20.45 -13.18 -12.90
CA PHE A 186 20.78 -12.42 -11.70
C PHE A 186 21.14 -13.36 -10.54
N VAL A 187 22.32 -13.14 -9.96
CA VAL A 187 22.76 -13.78 -8.71
C VAL A 187 22.79 -12.70 -7.64
N PRO A 188 22.08 -12.86 -6.50
CA PRO A 188 22.18 -11.91 -5.39
C PRO A 188 23.62 -11.77 -4.90
N GLU A 189 24.02 -10.56 -4.53
CA GLU A 189 25.40 -10.25 -4.14
C GLU A 189 25.84 -11.12 -2.96
N GLY A 190 27.01 -11.75 -3.08
CA GLY A 190 27.55 -12.65 -2.05
C GLY A 190 26.89 -14.02 -1.97
N CYS A 191 25.88 -14.33 -2.79
CA CYS A 191 25.35 -15.69 -2.91
C CYS A 191 26.17 -16.52 -3.90
N GLN A 192 26.20 -17.84 -3.66
CA GLN A 192 26.77 -18.84 -4.56
C GLN A 192 25.65 -19.78 -5.00
N GLN A 193 24.96 -19.39 -6.07
CA GLN A 193 23.82 -20.12 -6.63
C GLN A 193 23.65 -19.78 -8.11
N ASP A 194 22.83 -20.56 -8.81
CA ASP A 194 22.46 -20.26 -10.19
C ASP A 194 21.64 -18.98 -10.28
N GLY A 195 21.88 -18.22 -11.34
CA GLY A 195 21.18 -16.96 -11.60
C GLY A 195 19.76 -17.17 -12.11
N VAL A 196 18.87 -16.22 -11.81
CA VAL A 196 17.47 -16.24 -12.28
C VAL A 196 17.10 -14.94 -13.01
N PRO A 197 16.10 -14.96 -13.91
CA PRO A 197 15.58 -13.75 -14.53
C PRO A 197 15.00 -12.79 -13.50
N ALA A 198 15.52 -11.56 -13.44
CA ALA A 198 15.12 -10.56 -12.46
C ALA A 198 15.17 -9.14 -13.01
N LEU A 199 14.33 -8.28 -12.44
CA LEU A 199 14.43 -6.83 -12.60
C LEU A 199 15.01 -6.22 -11.33
N THR A 200 16.08 -5.45 -11.49
CA THR A 200 16.62 -4.54 -10.47
C THR A 200 16.09 -3.14 -10.73
N TYR A 201 15.49 -2.52 -9.73
CA TYR A 201 14.85 -1.22 -9.87
C TYR A 201 15.03 -0.33 -8.65
N GLY A 202 15.17 0.97 -8.92
CA GLY A 202 15.27 1.99 -7.89
C GLY A 202 13.99 2.12 -7.07
N ALA A 203 14.13 2.58 -5.82
CA ALA A 203 13.03 2.64 -4.86
C ALA A 203 11.81 3.44 -5.33
N GLY A 204 12.03 4.42 -6.22
CA GLY A 204 11.01 5.31 -6.73
C GLY A 204 10.23 4.79 -7.94
N GLN A 205 10.50 3.58 -8.42
CA GLN A 205 9.76 3.02 -9.55
C GLN A 205 8.33 2.66 -9.17
N ASP A 206 7.39 3.15 -9.98
CA ASP A 206 5.98 2.80 -9.94
C ASP A 206 5.69 1.50 -10.72
N MET A 207 4.52 0.93 -10.47
CA MET A 207 4.09 -0.34 -11.08
C MET A 207 4.00 -0.25 -12.60
N GLU A 208 3.41 0.83 -13.15
CA GLU A 208 3.24 0.99 -14.59
C GLU A 208 4.57 0.99 -15.33
N SER A 209 5.58 1.70 -14.80
CA SER A 209 6.93 1.70 -15.36
C SER A 209 7.55 0.29 -15.42
N LEU A 210 7.36 -0.53 -14.38
CA LEU A 210 7.84 -1.92 -14.37
C LEU A 210 7.06 -2.81 -15.33
N PHE A 211 5.74 -2.62 -15.45
CA PHE A 211 4.92 -3.40 -16.39
C PHE A 211 5.27 -3.09 -17.85
N LEU A 212 5.43 -1.81 -18.20
CA LEU A 212 5.85 -1.38 -19.53
C LEU A 212 7.25 -1.91 -19.88
N TYR A 213 8.18 -1.85 -18.92
CA TYR A 213 9.53 -2.37 -19.12
C TYR A 213 9.53 -3.90 -19.28
N ALA A 214 8.81 -4.63 -18.42
CA ALA A 214 8.72 -6.08 -18.51
C ALA A 214 8.09 -6.53 -19.84
N ASP A 215 6.96 -5.94 -20.23
CA ASP A 215 6.24 -6.31 -21.45
C ASP A 215 7.08 -6.07 -22.72
N SER A 216 7.82 -4.96 -22.78
CA SER A 216 8.73 -4.64 -23.90
C SER A 216 9.94 -5.58 -23.99
N ASN A 217 10.29 -6.26 -22.90
CA ASN A 217 11.37 -7.26 -22.85
C ASN A 217 10.85 -8.71 -22.91
N ASN A 218 9.57 -8.93 -23.22
CA ASN A 218 8.93 -10.25 -23.19
C ASN A 218 9.06 -10.95 -21.82
N LEU A 219 8.79 -10.20 -20.76
CA LEU A 219 8.80 -10.66 -19.38
C LEU A 219 7.45 -10.31 -18.73
N THR A 220 7.14 -10.97 -17.62
CA THR A 220 6.01 -10.57 -16.77
C THR A 220 6.50 -10.21 -15.38
N PHE A 221 6.25 -8.95 -14.97
CA PHE A 221 6.41 -8.50 -13.60
C PHE A 221 5.08 -8.69 -12.84
N ILE A 222 5.10 -9.46 -11.76
CA ILE A 222 3.92 -9.69 -10.91
C ILE A 222 3.80 -8.53 -9.93
N GLY A 223 2.85 -7.62 -10.17
CA GLY A 223 2.68 -6.39 -9.39
C GLY A 223 1.22 -6.09 -9.02
N GLY A 224 1.05 -5.03 -8.23
CA GLY A 224 -0.27 -4.55 -7.80
C GLY A 224 -1.09 -3.93 -8.93
N SER A 225 -2.41 -3.83 -8.75
CA SER A 225 -3.35 -3.36 -9.78
C SER A 225 -3.37 -1.84 -10.00
N SER A 226 -2.75 -1.05 -9.12
CA SER A 226 -2.66 0.41 -9.23
C SER A 226 -1.34 0.82 -9.89
N LYS A 227 -1.43 1.54 -11.03
CA LYS A 227 -0.29 2.02 -11.84
C LYS A 227 0.78 2.75 -11.04
N THR A 228 0.34 3.59 -10.12
CA THR A 228 1.18 4.57 -9.42
C THR A 228 1.70 4.08 -8.08
N VAL A 229 1.45 2.82 -7.68
CA VAL A 229 2.00 2.24 -6.45
C VAL A 229 3.51 2.07 -6.59
N GLY A 230 4.28 2.44 -5.56
CA GLY A 230 5.73 2.29 -5.56
C GLY A 230 6.15 0.85 -5.26
N ALA A 231 6.78 0.18 -6.21
CA ALA A 231 7.01 -1.27 -6.17
C ALA A 231 7.97 -1.71 -5.05
N ALA A 232 9.05 -0.97 -4.82
CA ALA A 232 10.01 -1.27 -3.74
C ALA A 232 9.57 -0.73 -2.37
N GLY A 233 8.48 0.03 -2.32
CA GLY A 233 7.99 0.71 -1.11
C GLY A 233 7.16 -0.20 -0.22
N GLY A 234 6.15 0.40 0.43
CA GLY A 234 5.23 -0.30 1.32
C GLY A 234 4.54 -1.50 0.68
N TRP A 235 4.30 -1.50 -0.65
CA TRP A 235 3.65 -2.61 -1.35
C TRP A 235 4.39 -3.93 -1.12
N VAL A 236 5.67 -4.03 -1.50
CA VAL A 236 6.44 -5.26 -1.32
C VAL A 236 6.82 -5.48 0.14
N GLN A 237 7.14 -4.40 0.87
CA GLN A 237 7.59 -4.51 2.26
C GLN A 237 6.47 -4.97 3.20
N GLY A 238 5.20 -4.76 2.84
CA GLY A 238 4.04 -5.25 3.60
C GLY A 238 3.46 -6.58 3.11
N GLY A 239 3.90 -7.09 1.96
CA GLY A 239 3.40 -8.31 1.33
C GLY A 239 3.28 -8.16 -0.18
N GLY A 240 2.32 -7.34 -0.64
CA GLY A 240 2.17 -6.99 -2.05
C GLY A 240 1.36 -8.03 -2.83
N HIS A 241 0.03 -7.93 -2.78
CA HIS A 241 -0.83 -8.80 -3.58
C HIS A 241 -0.94 -8.32 -5.04
N SER A 242 -1.33 -9.26 -5.89
CA SER A 242 -1.57 -9.10 -7.33
C SER A 242 -2.77 -9.96 -7.74
N VAL A 243 -3.44 -9.62 -8.85
CA VAL A 243 -4.39 -10.51 -9.51
C VAL A 243 -3.81 -11.89 -9.81
N LEU A 244 -2.48 -11.98 -9.98
CA LEU A 244 -1.77 -13.22 -10.25
C LEU A 244 -1.12 -13.86 -9.01
N SER A 245 -1.27 -13.27 -7.81
CA SER A 245 -0.60 -13.77 -6.62
C SER A 245 -1.03 -15.19 -6.23
N ASN A 246 -2.28 -15.56 -6.52
CA ASN A 246 -2.74 -16.94 -6.29
C ASN A 246 -1.90 -17.98 -7.04
N THR A 247 -1.35 -17.65 -8.21
CA THR A 247 -0.51 -18.56 -9.00
C THR A 247 0.98 -18.31 -8.85
N TYR A 248 1.41 -17.05 -8.64
CA TYR A 248 2.82 -16.64 -8.70
C TYR A 248 3.39 -16.08 -7.40
N GLY A 249 2.63 -16.12 -6.30
CA GLY A 249 3.02 -15.64 -5.00
C GLY A 249 2.83 -14.13 -4.81
N LEU A 250 3.06 -13.65 -3.59
CA LEU A 250 3.06 -12.23 -3.27
C LEU A 250 4.32 -11.55 -3.82
N GLY A 251 4.30 -10.22 -3.95
CA GLY A 251 5.49 -9.45 -4.29
C GLY A 251 6.66 -9.75 -3.35
N ALA A 252 6.39 -9.85 -2.05
CA ALA A 252 7.37 -10.24 -1.04
C ALA A 252 8.00 -11.60 -1.34
N ASP A 253 7.25 -12.56 -1.90
CA ASP A 253 7.78 -13.89 -2.25
C ASP A 253 8.78 -13.85 -3.41
N ARG A 254 8.77 -12.76 -4.19
CA ARG A 254 9.56 -12.64 -5.43
C ARG A 254 10.82 -11.79 -5.29
N VAL A 255 11.00 -11.07 -4.18
CA VAL A 255 12.22 -10.27 -3.98
C VAL A 255 13.41 -11.18 -3.70
N LEU A 256 14.51 -10.93 -4.40
CA LEU A 256 15.79 -11.63 -4.27
C LEU A 256 16.81 -10.82 -3.46
N GLN A 257 16.74 -9.49 -3.52
CA GLN A 257 17.69 -8.60 -2.84
C GLN A 257 17.11 -7.19 -2.63
N PHE A 258 17.49 -6.56 -1.52
CA PHE A 258 17.33 -5.12 -1.31
C PHE A 258 18.68 -4.44 -1.08
N LYS A 259 18.80 -3.18 -1.51
CA LYS A 259 19.79 -2.23 -0.96
C LYS A 259 19.07 -1.26 -0.05
N VAL A 260 19.56 -1.14 1.19
CA VAL A 260 18.87 -0.42 2.27
C VAL A 260 19.88 0.36 3.12
N VAL A 261 19.51 1.56 3.54
CA VAL A 261 20.27 2.31 4.56
C VAL A 261 19.53 2.18 5.89
N THR A 262 20.15 1.60 6.91
CA THR A 262 19.50 1.43 8.22
C THR A 262 19.86 2.57 9.19
N PRO A 263 19.13 2.74 10.30
CA PRO A 263 19.27 3.89 11.21
C PRO A 263 20.65 4.14 11.84
N ASP A 264 21.55 3.17 11.81
CA ASP A 264 22.97 3.35 12.13
C ASP A 264 23.79 4.07 11.03
N GLY A 265 23.15 4.48 9.94
CA GLY A 265 23.76 5.23 8.83
C GLY A 265 24.52 4.36 7.82
N ARG A 266 24.43 3.03 7.90
CA ARG A 266 25.17 2.14 6.98
C ARG A 266 24.26 1.62 5.87
N ALA A 267 24.76 1.72 4.64
CA ALA A 267 24.20 1.04 3.48
C ALA A 267 24.50 -0.47 3.54
N ARG A 268 23.49 -1.29 3.29
CA ARG A 268 23.55 -2.76 3.35
C ARG A 268 22.88 -3.37 2.14
N VAL A 269 23.39 -4.55 1.79
CA VAL A 269 22.71 -5.50 0.92
C VAL A 269 22.01 -6.54 1.81
N ALA A 270 20.72 -6.73 1.61
CA ALA A 270 19.93 -7.73 2.33
C ALA A 270 19.36 -8.74 1.32
N ASN A 271 19.78 -9.99 1.44
CA ASN A 271 19.35 -11.11 0.59
C ASN A 271 19.45 -12.45 1.36
N ALA A 272 19.31 -13.57 0.66
CA ALA A 272 19.34 -14.90 1.26
C ALA A 272 20.71 -15.31 1.86
N CYS A 273 21.80 -14.57 1.56
CA CYS A 273 23.16 -14.92 1.96
C CYS A 273 23.82 -13.88 2.87
N GLN A 274 23.27 -12.66 2.94
CA GLN A 274 23.81 -11.54 3.72
C GLN A 274 22.68 -10.72 4.37
N ASN A 275 22.84 -10.33 5.63
CA ASN A 275 21.82 -9.61 6.41
C ASN A 275 20.43 -10.29 6.31
N GLN A 276 20.41 -11.62 6.47
CA GLN A 276 19.24 -12.47 6.21
C GLN A 276 18.02 -12.12 7.07
N ASP A 277 18.27 -11.69 8.31
CA ASP A 277 17.24 -11.22 9.22
C ASP A 277 16.60 -9.91 8.74
N LEU A 278 17.41 -8.95 8.27
CA LEU A 278 16.90 -7.73 7.63
C LEU A 278 16.15 -8.03 6.34
N PHE A 279 16.64 -8.98 5.53
CA PHE A 279 15.98 -9.42 4.30
C PHE A 279 14.60 -10.03 4.59
N TRP A 280 14.53 -10.90 5.60
CA TRP A 280 13.27 -11.47 6.08
C TRP A 280 12.30 -10.39 6.53
N ALA A 281 12.75 -9.42 7.34
CA ALA A 281 11.91 -8.33 7.86
C ALA A 281 11.39 -7.38 6.75
N LEU A 282 12.20 -7.10 5.72
CA LEU A 282 11.80 -6.29 4.58
C LEU A 282 10.83 -7.01 3.62
N ARG A 283 10.58 -8.31 3.80
CA ARG A 283 9.63 -9.11 2.99
C ARG A 283 8.37 -9.44 3.80
N GLY A 284 7.66 -8.40 4.26
CA GLY A 284 6.36 -8.53 4.94
C GLY A 284 6.26 -7.82 6.30
N GLY A 285 7.34 -7.27 6.83
CA GLY A 285 7.36 -6.60 8.13
C GLY A 285 6.80 -5.16 8.11
N GLY A 286 6.46 -4.64 6.93
CA GLY A 286 5.97 -3.29 6.74
C GLY A 286 7.09 -2.29 6.42
N GLY A 287 6.75 -1.31 5.58
CA GLY A 287 7.69 -0.27 5.18
C GLY A 287 7.91 0.79 6.26
N GLY A 288 9.05 1.48 6.20
CA GLY A 288 9.31 2.68 7.01
C GLY A 288 9.90 2.42 8.41
N THR A 289 10.14 1.15 8.80
CA THR A 289 10.61 0.83 10.17
C THR A 289 12.04 0.26 10.23
N PHE A 290 12.47 -0.59 9.30
CA PHE A 290 13.78 -1.26 9.38
C PHE A 290 14.93 -0.49 8.72
N GLY A 291 14.60 0.46 7.84
CA GLY A 291 15.54 1.25 7.07
C GLY A 291 14.88 1.89 5.86
N VAL A 292 15.65 2.65 5.08
CA VAL A 292 15.20 3.25 3.82
C VAL A 292 15.70 2.38 2.67
N VAL A 293 14.78 1.70 2.01
CA VAL A 293 15.07 0.92 0.79
C VAL A 293 15.39 1.89 -0.34
N MET A 294 16.50 1.61 -1.02
CA MET A 294 17.03 2.37 -2.17
C MET A 294 16.85 1.62 -3.48
N GLU A 295 16.89 0.29 -3.43
CA GLU A 295 16.80 -0.61 -4.58
C GLU A 295 16.14 -1.92 -4.15
N ALA A 296 15.35 -2.51 -5.06
CA ALA A 296 14.90 -3.89 -4.95
C ALA A 296 15.27 -4.65 -6.22
N THR A 297 15.59 -5.93 -6.10
CA THR A 297 15.68 -6.86 -7.22
C THR A 297 14.65 -7.96 -7.03
N SER A 298 13.73 -8.10 -7.98
CA SER A 298 12.63 -9.06 -7.92
C SER A 298 12.65 -10.00 -9.12
N GLN A 299 12.40 -11.28 -8.86
CA GLN A 299 12.27 -12.30 -9.88
C GLN A 299 11.07 -12.01 -10.78
N VAL A 300 11.29 -12.05 -12.09
CA VAL A 300 10.23 -11.97 -13.10
C VAL A 300 9.87 -13.34 -13.64
N VAL A 301 8.68 -13.46 -14.20
CA VAL A 301 8.32 -14.66 -14.98
C VAL A 301 8.93 -14.49 -16.38
N PRO A 302 9.70 -15.47 -16.88
CA PRO A 302 10.18 -15.47 -18.25
C PRO A 302 9.00 -15.59 -19.20
N ASN A 303 8.95 -14.76 -20.24
CA ASN A 303 7.84 -14.64 -21.19
C ASN A 303 6.62 -13.88 -20.65
N ARG A 304 5.81 -13.42 -21.60
CA ARG A 304 4.48 -12.86 -21.35
C ARG A 304 3.55 -13.98 -20.85
N VAL A 305 2.87 -13.72 -19.73
CA VAL A 305 1.85 -14.62 -19.19
C VAL A 305 0.51 -14.29 -19.83
N SER A 306 0.00 -15.22 -20.63
CA SER A 306 -1.36 -15.11 -21.17
C SER A 306 -2.39 -15.51 -20.10
N THR A 307 -3.56 -14.87 -20.14
CA THR A 307 -4.64 -15.12 -19.18
C THR A 307 -6.00 -15.14 -19.85
N VAL A 308 -6.85 -16.09 -19.47
CA VAL A 308 -8.29 -15.99 -19.70
C VAL A 308 -8.88 -15.17 -18.56
N ALA A 309 -9.80 -14.25 -18.85
CA ALA A 309 -10.49 -13.48 -17.85
C ALA A 309 -11.99 -13.39 -18.10
N LEU A 310 -12.76 -13.35 -17.01
CA LEU A 310 -14.17 -13.00 -17.00
C LEU A 310 -14.33 -11.68 -16.26
N LYS A 311 -14.85 -10.66 -16.95
CA LYS A 311 -15.26 -9.38 -16.36
C LYS A 311 -16.78 -9.32 -16.33
N TRP A 312 -17.38 -8.80 -15.26
CA TRP A 312 -18.83 -8.62 -15.23
C TRP A 312 -19.27 -7.41 -14.40
N GLN A 313 -20.47 -6.93 -14.67
CA GLN A 313 -21.13 -5.89 -13.88
C GLN A 313 -22.41 -6.43 -13.27
N LEU A 314 -22.66 -6.14 -11.99
CA LEU A 314 -23.84 -6.61 -11.27
C LEU A 314 -24.74 -5.43 -10.91
N VAL A 315 -26.06 -5.58 -11.13
CA VAL A 315 -27.04 -4.64 -10.57
C VAL A 315 -27.13 -4.87 -9.06
N PRO A 316 -26.84 -3.87 -8.20
CA PRO A 316 -26.64 -4.07 -6.77
C PRO A 316 -27.97 -4.14 -5.99
N THR A 317 -28.81 -5.13 -6.29
CA THR A 317 -29.99 -5.45 -5.46
C THR A 317 -29.61 -6.38 -4.31
N ALA A 318 -30.40 -6.41 -3.24
CA ALA A 318 -30.16 -7.30 -2.11
C ALA A 318 -30.18 -8.78 -2.52
N ASP A 319 -31.09 -9.18 -3.41
CA ASP A 319 -31.22 -10.56 -3.90
C ASP A 319 -30.05 -10.95 -4.81
N ASN A 320 -29.61 -10.04 -5.70
CA ASN A 320 -28.44 -10.25 -6.53
C ASN A 320 -27.19 -10.40 -5.68
N LEU A 321 -27.00 -9.53 -4.68
CA LEU A 321 -25.86 -9.60 -3.77
C LEU A 321 -25.85 -10.91 -2.99
N LYS A 322 -26.99 -11.33 -2.43
CA LYS A 322 -27.11 -12.59 -1.68
C LYS A 322 -26.80 -13.81 -2.55
N THR A 323 -27.38 -13.87 -3.75
CA THR A 323 -27.16 -14.98 -4.68
C THR A 323 -25.71 -15.02 -5.16
N PHE A 324 -25.16 -13.86 -5.53
CA PHE A 324 -23.76 -13.72 -5.90
C PHE A 324 -22.82 -14.20 -4.79
N LEU A 325 -22.97 -13.67 -3.56
CA LEU A 325 -22.12 -14.06 -2.43
C LEU A 325 -22.26 -15.54 -2.08
N THR A 326 -23.46 -16.13 -2.25
CA THR A 326 -23.67 -17.58 -2.08
C THR A 326 -22.81 -18.37 -3.07
N ILE A 327 -22.83 -18.00 -4.36
CA ILE A 327 -22.00 -18.63 -5.40
C ILE A 327 -20.52 -18.46 -5.08
N ILE A 328 -20.09 -17.25 -4.68
CA ILE A 328 -18.72 -16.96 -4.29
C ILE A 328 -18.29 -17.88 -3.13
N VAL A 329 -19.02 -17.92 -2.03
CA VAL A 329 -18.69 -18.75 -0.86
C VAL A 329 -18.61 -20.24 -1.21
N GLN A 330 -19.54 -20.74 -2.02
CA GLN A 330 -19.58 -22.17 -2.37
C GLN A 330 -18.46 -22.60 -3.31
N ASN A 331 -17.90 -21.70 -4.12
CA ASN A 331 -16.97 -22.07 -5.19
C ASN A 331 -15.55 -21.53 -5.03
N SER A 332 -15.33 -20.52 -4.19
CA SER A 332 -14.04 -19.81 -4.15
C SER A 332 -12.85 -20.70 -3.79
N LEU A 333 -13.02 -21.67 -2.89
CA LEU A 333 -11.92 -22.58 -2.55
C LEU A 333 -11.46 -23.36 -3.80
N ARG A 334 -12.42 -23.95 -4.53
CA ARG A 334 -12.16 -24.66 -5.79
C ARG A 334 -11.54 -23.73 -6.82
N TRP A 335 -12.11 -22.53 -7.03
CA TRP A 335 -11.57 -21.57 -8.00
C TRP A 335 -10.15 -21.12 -7.65
N SER A 336 -9.86 -20.94 -6.36
CA SER A 336 -8.52 -20.63 -5.90
C SER A 336 -7.55 -21.78 -6.21
N GLN A 337 -7.91 -23.04 -5.94
CA GLN A 337 -7.11 -24.22 -6.32
C GLN A 337 -6.88 -24.32 -7.84
N GLU A 338 -7.90 -23.97 -8.62
CA GLU A 338 -7.89 -23.92 -10.08
C GLU A 338 -7.03 -22.76 -10.64
N GLY A 339 -6.49 -21.88 -9.79
CA GLY A 339 -5.57 -20.80 -10.15
C GLY A 339 -6.23 -19.46 -10.49
N TRP A 340 -7.53 -19.31 -10.23
CA TRP A 340 -8.20 -18.03 -10.42
C TRP A 340 -7.68 -17.00 -9.42
N GLY A 341 -7.49 -15.77 -9.87
CA GLY A 341 -7.30 -14.61 -9.02
C GLY A 341 -8.07 -13.41 -9.55
N GLY A 342 -8.33 -12.42 -8.70
CA GLY A 342 -9.18 -11.31 -9.14
C GLY A 342 -9.73 -10.42 -8.05
N TYR A 343 -10.53 -9.46 -8.49
CA TYR A 343 -11.13 -8.42 -7.68
C TYR A 343 -12.64 -8.46 -7.84
N LEU A 344 -13.34 -8.67 -6.74
CA LEU A 344 -14.79 -8.54 -6.66
C LEU A 344 -15.12 -7.19 -6.05
N TYR A 345 -15.55 -6.27 -6.91
CA TYR A 345 -16.06 -4.98 -6.51
C TYR A 345 -17.59 -5.00 -6.47
N PRO A 346 -18.24 -4.09 -5.71
CA PRO A 346 -19.70 -4.06 -5.60
C PRO A 346 -20.44 -3.97 -6.95
N THR A 347 -19.85 -3.32 -7.96
CA THR A 347 -20.51 -3.03 -9.24
C THR A 347 -19.84 -3.67 -10.45
N ALA A 348 -18.51 -3.77 -10.50
CA ALA A 348 -17.77 -4.27 -11.66
C ALA A 348 -16.63 -5.17 -11.22
N SER A 349 -16.69 -6.47 -11.48
CA SER A 349 -15.75 -7.47 -10.99
C SER A 349 -14.96 -8.13 -12.11
N ILE A 350 -13.81 -8.71 -11.79
CA ILE A 350 -12.98 -9.46 -12.75
C ILE A 350 -12.23 -10.60 -12.07
N LEU A 351 -12.25 -11.77 -12.70
CA LEU A 351 -11.36 -12.89 -12.39
C LEU A 351 -10.49 -13.20 -13.61
N ALA A 352 -9.24 -13.55 -13.37
CA ALA A 352 -8.28 -13.96 -14.39
C ALA A 352 -7.61 -15.27 -13.98
N ASN A 353 -7.28 -16.10 -14.96
CA ASN A 353 -6.62 -17.38 -14.77
C ASN A 353 -5.46 -17.53 -15.77
N PRO A 354 -4.22 -17.70 -15.30
CA PRO A 354 -3.05 -17.90 -16.15
C PRO A 354 -2.78 -19.37 -16.50
N ARG A 355 -3.56 -20.34 -15.98
CA ARG A 355 -3.34 -21.79 -16.12
C ARG A 355 -4.33 -22.45 -17.10
N MET A 356 -5.50 -21.86 -17.30
CA MET A 356 -6.59 -22.45 -18.06
C MET A 356 -6.71 -21.90 -19.48
N ASN A 357 -7.19 -22.73 -20.40
CA ASN A 357 -7.72 -22.28 -21.69
C ASN A 357 -9.19 -21.84 -21.56
N ALA A 358 -9.73 -21.22 -22.60
CA ALA A 358 -11.09 -20.66 -22.58
C ALA A 358 -12.19 -21.68 -22.28
N THR A 359 -12.09 -22.91 -22.80
CA THR A 359 -13.09 -23.96 -22.58
C THR A 359 -13.11 -24.45 -21.13
N ALA A 360 -11.94 -24.74 -20.55
CA ALA A 360 -11.83 -25.10 -19.14
C ALA A 360 -12.26 -23.96 -18.21
N ALA A 361 -11.89 -22.72 -18.55
CA ALA A 361 -12.28 -21.54 -17.79
C ALA A 361 -13.81 -21.35 -17.76
N ALA A 362 -14.48 -21.50 -18.91
CA ALA A 362 -15.93 -21.41 -19.00
C ALA A 362 -16.65 -22.52 -18.20
N ALA A 363 -16.12 -23.74 -18.19
CA ALA A 363 -16.65 -24.83 -17.37
C ALA A 363 -16.44 -24.57 -15.87
N SER A 364 -15.26 -24.08 -15.48
CA SER A 364 -14.91 -23.76 -14.10
C SER A 364 -15.85 -22.69 -13.49
N LEU A 365 -16.06 -21.57 -14.19
CA LEU A 365 -16.91 -20.46 -13.74
C LEU A 365 -18.39 -20.65 -14.10
N LYS A 366 -18.81 -21.83 -14.55
CA LYS A 366 -20.21 -22.10 -14.95
C LYS A 366 -21.23 -21.64 -13.91
N PRO A 367 -21.09 -21.92 -12.58
CA PRO A 367 -22.04 -21.46 -11.57
C PRO A 367 -22.23 -19.93 -11.57
N LEU A 368 -21.13 -19.18 -11.73
CA LEU A 368 -21.18 -17.73 -11.83
C LEU A 368 -21.81 -17.28 -13.16
N THR A 369 -21.35 -17.82 -14.29
CA THR A 369 -21.87 -17.41 -15.61
C THR A 369 -23.35 -17.74 -15.79
N ASP A 370 -23.86 -18.81 -15.20
CA ASP A 370 -25.29 -19.15 -15.26
C ASP A 370 -26.13 -18.15 -14.48
N PHE A 371 -25.64 -17.69 -13.32
CA PHE A 371 -26.26 -16.59 -12.57
C PHE A 371 -26.20 -15.24 -13.31
N LEU A 372 -25.14 -15.01 -14.10
CA LEU A 372 -24.97 -13.78 -14.88
C LEU A 372 -25.81 -13.77 -16.17
N LYS A 373 -26.36 -14.90 -16.65
CA LYS A 373 -27.15 -14.96 -17.89
C LYS A 373 -28.57 -14.37 -17.71
N ILE A 374 -29.06 -13.73 -18.79
CA ILE A 374 -30.37 -13.09 -19.12
C ILE A 374 -30.36 -11.55 -18.99
N ALA A 375 -30.60 -10.72 -20.03
CA ALA A 375 -30.94 -10.91 -21.46
C ALA A 375 -30.22 -9.86 -22.37
N PRO A 376 -30.12 -10.08 -23.70
CA PRO A 376 -29.57 -9.10 -24.66
C PRO A 376 -30.29 -7.74 -24.70
N ASP A 377 -31.47 -7.62 -24.08
CA ASP A 377 -32.38 -6.47 -24.14
C ASP A 377 -32.83 -5.92 -22.76
N GLY A 378 -32.28 -6.41 -21.65
CA GLY A 378 -32.29 -5.66 -20.39
C GLY A 378 -33.61 -5.54 -19.59
N ALA A 379 -34.59 -6.45 -19.73
CA ALA A 379 -35.77 -6.47 -18.86
C ALA A 379 -35.77 -7.72 -17.95
N GLY A 380 -35.55 -7.51 -16.64
CA GLY A 380 -35.38 -8.56 -15.63
C GLY A 380 -36.67 -9.10 -14.99
N GLY A 381 -36.51 -10.20 -14.25
CA GLY A 381 -37.53 -10.79 -13.37
C GLY A 381 -37.48 -12.33 -13.40
N ASN A 382 -37.14 -12.96 -12.28
CA ASN A 382 -36.91 -14.42 -12.10
C ASN A 382 -36.04 -15.14 -13.15
N ALA A 383 -35.26 -14.36 -13.89
CA ALA A 383 -34.44 -14.83 -14.99
C ALA A 383 -33.28 -13.81 -15.16
N GLY A 384 -32.13 -14.09 -14.53
CA GLY A 384 -30.88 -13.33 -14.63
C GLY A 384 -30.71 -12.11 -13.71
N SER A 385 -29.44 -11.77 -13.43
CA SER A 385 -29.04 -10.64 -12.59
C SER A 385 -29.03 -9.28 -13.30
N GLY A 386 -29.41 -9.22 -14.58
CA GLY A 386 -29.24 -8.03 -15.44
C GLY A 386 -27.77 -7.69 -15.71
N ALA A 387 -26.87 -8.64 -15.47
CA ALA A 387 -25.43 -8.45 -15.52
C ALA A 387 -24.88 -8.53 -16.95
N GLN A 388 -23.94 -7.64 -17.28
CA GLN A 388 -23.12 -7.77 -18.47
C GLN A 388 -21.86 -8.53 -18.12
N ALA A 389 -21.58 -9.65 -18.80
CA ALA A 389 -20.39 -10.45 -18.61
C ALA A 389 -19.61 -10.58 -19.92
N GLN A 390 -18.30 -10.41 -19.85
CA GLN A 390 -17.39 -10.44 -20.99
C GLN A 390 -16.20 -11.35 -20.70
N TRP A 391 -16.04 -12.35 -21.55
CA TRP A 391 -14.82 -13.16 -21.61
C TRP A 391 -13.78 -12.45 -22.49
N SER A 392 -12.53 -12.47 -22.03
CA SER A 392 -11.39 -11.95 -22.79
C SER A 392 -10.20 -12.88 -22.64
N GLN A 393 -9.42 -13.03 -23.71
CA GLN A 393 -8.05 -13.53 -23.65
C GLN A 393 -7.11 -12.32 -23.66
N TYR A 394 -6.14 -12.31 -22.76
CA TYR A 394 -5.04 -11.34 -22.78
C TYR A 394 -3.74 -12.08 -23.05
N ASP A 395 -2.95 -11.60 -24.00
CA ASP A 395 -1.67 -12.24 -24.37
C ASP A 395 -0.53 -11.89 -23.41
N SER A 396 -0.70 -10.85 -22.59
CA SER A 396 0.23 -10.47 -21.54
C SER A 396 -0.47 -9.82 -20.34
N PHE A 397 0.29 -9.55 -19.28
CA PHE A 397 -0.22 -8.95 -18.05
C PHE A 397 -0.67 -7.48 -18.21
N LEU A 398 -0.01 -6.70 -19.08
CA LEU A 398 -0.29 -5.28 -19.27
C LEU A 398 -1.72 -4.96 -19.78
N PRO A 399 -2.25 -5.64 -20.83
CA PRO A 399 -3.63 -5.43 -21.25
C PRO A 399 -4.66 -5.95 -20.25
N LEU A 400 -4.37 -7.03 -19.50
CA LEU A 400 -5.19 -7.47 -18.37
C LEU A 400 -5.31 -6.36 -17.32
N LEU A 401 -4.17 -5.78 -16.93
CA LEU A 401 -4.12 -4.68 -15.97
C LEU A 401 -4.93 -3.46 -16.45
N SER A 402 -4.79 -3.09 -17.71
CA SER A 402 -5.58 -2.00 -18.30
C SER A 402 -7.09 -2.25 -18.13
N SER A 403 -7.54 -3.50 -18.36
CA SER A 403 -8.94 -3.88 -18.17
C SER A 403 -9.43 -3.82 -16.72
N ILE A 404 -8.56 -4.19 -15.77
CA ILE A 404 -8.81 -4.08 -14.32
C ILE A 404 -8.99 -2.61 -13.94
N ILE A 405 -8.07 -1.74 -14.35
CA ILE A 405 -8.08 -0.32 -13.97
C ILE A 405 -9.27 0.41 -14.57
N THR A 406 -9.56 0.22 -15.86
CA THR A 406 -10.73 0.82 -16.51
C THR A 406 -12.04 0.37 -15.85
N GLY A 407 -12.06 -0.83 -15.24
CA GLY A 407 -13.21 -1.33 -14.48
C GLY A 407 -13.32 -0.83 -13.03
N SER A 408 -12.24 -0.29 -12.45
CA SER A 408 -12.14 -0.01 -11.00
C SER A 408 -12.70 1.34 -10.55
N ALA A 409 -13.18 2.20 -11.46
CA ALA A 409 -13.73 3.54 -11.16
C ALA A 409 -12.84 4.51 -10.34
N THR A 410 -11.60 4.17 -9.98
CA THR A 410 -10.75 4.99 -9.11
C THR A 410 -9.50 5.48 -9.82
N ALA A 411 -9.56 6.72 -10.30
CA ALA A 411 -8.38 7.49 -10.71
C ALA A 411 -8.22 8.80 -9.93
N LYS A 412 -9.21 9.20 -9.12
CA LYS A 412 -9.19 10.49 -8.41
C LYS A 412 -8.74 10.34 -6.95
N PRO A 413 -7.95 11.29 -6.41
CA PRO A 413 -7.60 11.32 -5.01
C PRO A 413 -8.85 11.65 -4.19
N GLN A 414 -8.98 11.03 -3.01
CA GLN A 414 -10.16 11.18 -2.17
C GLN A 414 -9.85 10.83 -0.72
N ASN A 415 -10.70 11.32 0.18
CA ASN A 415 -10.68 10.84 1.56
C ASN A 415 -11.27 9.43 1.64
N ILE A 416 -10.55 8.52 2.29
CA ILE A 416 -10.97 7.11 2.37
C ILE A 416 -10.52 6.43 3.66
N ALA A 417 -11.43 5.72 4.30
CA ALA A 417 -11.17 4.82 5.41
C ALA A 417 -11.32 3.38 4.90
N LEU A 418 -10.42 2.50 5.33
CA LEU A 418 -10.44 1.09 5.02
C LEU A 418 -10.49 0.27 6.30
N ALA A 419 -10.96 -0.96 6.18
CA ALA A 419 -10.72 -2.03 7.16
C ALA A 419 -10.69 -3.35 6.40
N SER A 420 -9.90 -4.33 6.84
CA SER A 420 -9.78 -5.59 6.12
C SER A 420 -9.61 -6.82 6.99
N ARG A 421 -9.83 -7.98 6.38
CA ARG A 421 -9.62 -9.28 6.99
C ARG A 421 -9.23 -10.34 5.96
N LEU A 422 -8.26 -11.18 6.29
CA LEU A 422 -7.98 -12.38 5.51
C LEU A 422 -8.95 -13.50 5.92
N ILE A 423 -9.52 -14.19 4.93
CA ILE A 423 -10.55 -15.22 5.13
C ILE A 423 -9.95 -16.59 4.87
N PRO A 424 -9.79 -17.45 5.89
CA PRO A 424 -9.14 -18.74 5.77
C PRO A 424 -10.00 -19.76 5.01
N GLN A 425 -9.34 -20.72 4.36
CA GLN A 425 -9.98 -21.83 3.64
C GLN A 425 -10.98 -22.63 4.48
N SER A 426 -10.75 -22.73 5.79
CA SER A 426 -11.61 -23.50 6.70
C SER A 426 -13.06 -23.02 6.67
N LEU A 427 -13.30 -21.71 6.49
CA LEU A 427 -14.65 -21.15 6.39
C LEU A 427 -15.36 -21.53 5.09
N PHE A 428 -14.61 -21.79 4.02
CA PHE A 428 -15.16 -22.25 2.74
C PHE A 428 -15.47 -23.75 2.74
N VAL A 429 -14.99 -24.51 3.71
CA VAL A 429 -15.28 -25.96 3.84
C VAL A 429 -16.36 -26.20 4.88
N ASN A 430 -16.20 -25.64 6.07
CA ASN A 430 -16.97 -26.06 7.25
C ASN A 430 -18.03 -25.04 7.69
N ASN A 431 -17.94 -23.77 7.27
CA ASN A 431 -18.74 -22.67 7.82
C ASN A 431 -19.28 -21.72 6.73
N GLN A 432 -19.70 -22.29 5.60
CA GLN A 432 -20.17 -21.51 4.46
C GLN A 432 -21.39 -20.64 4.82
N THR A 433 -22.31 -21.16 5.64
CA THR A 433 -23.52 -20.45 6.08
C THR A 433 -23.16 -19.24 6.95
N GLU A 434 -22.29 -19.43 7.94
CA GLU A 434 -21.83 -18.35 8.82
C GLU A 434 -21.01 -17.32 8.05
N LEU A 435 -20.13 -17.77 7.14
CA LEU A 435 -19.35 -16.89 6.30
C LEU A 435 -20.25 -16.02 5.41
N LEU A 436 -21.25 -16.61 4.74
CA LEU A 436 -22.21 -15.86 3.94
C LEU A 436 -22.96 -14.83 4.78
N ALA A 437 -23.42 -15.22 5.98
CA ALA A 437 -24.11 -14.31 6.90
C ALA A 437 -23.21 -13.13 7.32
N ALA A 438 -21.96 -13.41 7.67
CA ALA A 438 -20.98 -12.37 8.03
C ALA A 438 -20.68 -11.44 6.85
N MET A 439 -20.49 -11.97 5.64
CA MET A 439 -20.27 -11.18 4.42
C MET A 439 -21.45 -10.26 4.09
N LEU A 440 -22.68 -10.75 4.26
CA LEU A 440 -23.90 -9.94 4.07
C LEU A 440 -24.03 -8.85 5.13
N GLN A 441 -23.77 -9.17 6.40
CA GLN A 441 -23.79 -8.20 7.49
C GLN A 441 -22.72 -7.12 7.28
N SER A 442 -21.50 -7.51 6.91
CA SER A 442 -20.42 -6.60 6.54
C SER A 442 -20.83 -5.67 5.40
N ALA A 443 -21.44 -6.20 4.34
CA ALA A 443 -21.95 -5.40 3.23
C ALA A 443 -23.03 -4.41 3.69
N GLN A 444 -23.97 -4.84 4.53
CA GLN A 444 -25.01 -3.97 5.08
C GLN A 444 -24.40 -2.82 5.90
N THR A 445 -23.49 -3.12 6.83
CA THR A 445 -22.84 -2.10 7.67
C THR A 445 -22.00 -1.11 6.86
N ALA A 446 -21.31 -1.60 5.82
CA ALA A 446 -20.54 -0.74 4.92
C ALA A 446 -21.41 0.05 3.92
N GLY A 447 -22.72 -0.22 3.82
CA GLY A 447 -23.59 0.35 2.78
C GLY A 447 -23.22 -0.14 1.38
N GLY A 448 -22.99 -1.44 1.23
CA GLY A 448 -22.61 -2.13 -0.01
C GLY A 448 -21.13 -2.04 -0.39
N SER A 449 -20.33 -1.22 0.32
CA SER A 449 -18.93 -0.94 -0.03
C SER A 449 -17.94 -1.95 0.56
N VAL A 450 -18.16 -3.25 0.29
CA VAL A 450 -17.21 -4.33 0.62
C VAL A 450 -16.65 -4.92 -0.66
N LEU A 451 -15.34 -5.08 -0.68
CA LEU A 451 -14.55 -5.66 -1.74
C LEU A 451 -14.03 -7.01 -1.26
N TYR A 452 -13.98 -7.97 -2.17
CA TYR A 452 -13.35 -9.25 -1.90
C TYR A 452 -12.27 -9.44 -2.95
N TYR A 453 -11.02 -9.64 -2.52
CA TYR A 453 -9.89 -9.88 -3.41
C TYR A 453 -9.42 -11.33 -3.29
N MET A 454 -9.51 -12.08 -4.40
CA MET A 454 -8.92 -13.42 -4.52
C MET A 454 -7.48 -13.23 -5.00
N THR A 455 -6.69 -12.53 -4.20
CA THR A 455 -5.30 -12.16 -4.49
C THR A 455 -4.33 -12.70 -3.43
N THR A 456 -4.82 -13.57 -2.56
CA THR A 456 -3.98 -14.34 -1.65
C THR A 456 -3.18 -15.39 -2.42
N PRO A 457 -2.00 -15.81 -1.93
CA PRO A 457 -1.14 -16.77 -2.60
C PRO A 457 -1.57 -18.23 -2.34
N PHE A 458 -2.88 -18.51 -2.28
CA PHE A 458 -3.40 -19.78 -1.77
C PHE A 458 -2.92 -21.01 -2.55
N SER A 459 -2.95 -20.95 -3.89
CA SER A 459 -2.49 -22.03 -4.77
C SER A 459 -1.02 -21.92 -5.16
N TYR A 460 -0.30 -20.93 -4.61
CA TYR A 460 1.13 -20.77 -4.83
C TYR A 460 1.88 -21.69 -3.87
N GLN A 461 2.55 -22.69 -4.44
CA GLN A 461 3.42 -23.57 -3.68
C GLN A 461 4.74 -22.84 -3.42
N VAL A 462 4.91 -22.37 -2.18
CA VAL A 462 6.19 -21.83 -1.74
C VAL A 462 7.22 -22.96 -1.78
N PRO A 463 8.34 -22.82 -2.51
CA PRO A 463 9.38 -23.85 -2.52
C PRO A 463 9.83 -24.19 -1.09
N ASP A 464 10.14 -25.45 -0.81
CA ASP A 464 10.57 -25.90 0.52
C ASP A 464 11.76 -25.08 1.06
N THR A 465 12.66 -24.65 0.17
CA THR A 465 13.82 -23.81 0.50
C THR A 465 13.47 -22.38 0.92
N GLU A 466 12.25 -21.92 0.62
CA GLU A 466 11.75 -20.56 0.87
C GLU A 466 10.63 -20.51 1.92
N GLN A 467 10.18 -21.64 2.44
CA GLN A 467 9.18 -21.67 3.51
C GLN A 467 9.68 -20.92 4.75
N GLY A 468 8.85 -20.01 5.28
CA GLY A 468 9.19 -19.18 6.43
C GLY A 468 10.22 -18.06 6.19
N LYS A 469 10.74 -17.91 4.96
CA LYS A 469 11.78 -16.91 4.63
C LYS A 469 11.26 -15.50 4.32
N THR A 470 9.95 -15.30 4.40
CA THR A 470 9.29 -14.00 4.38
C THR A 470 8.63 -13.74 5.73
N SER A 471 8.61 -12.50 6.20
CA SER A 471 7.89 -12.13 7.42
C SER A 471 6.40 -11.80 7.19
N VAL A 472 5.88 -11.99 5.97
CA VAL A 472 4.44 -11.92 5.68
C VAL A 472 3.66 -12.73 6.71
N ALA A 473 2.58 -12.16 7.26
CA ALA A 473 1.77 -12.83 8.27
C ALA A 473 1.36 -14.25 7.81
N PRO A 474 1.53 -15.29 8.65
CA PRO A 474 1.23 -16.67 8.25
C PRO A 474 -0.18 -16.88 7.71
N ALA A 475 -1.14 -16.08 8.18
CA ALA A 475 -2.53 -16.13 7.76
C ALA A 475 -2.73 -15.96 6.23
N TRP A 476 -1.81 -15.28 5.54
CA TRP A 476 -1.85 -15.19 4.07
C TRP A 476 -1.81 -16.54 3.37
N ARG A 477 -1.08 -17.53 3.93
CA ARG A 477 -0.85 -18.83 3.29
C ARG A 477 -2.06 -19.74 3.34
N GLY A 478 -2.95 -19.54 4.32
CA GLY A 478 -4.21 -20.29 4.46
C GLY A 478 -5.44 -19.53 3.99
N ALA A 479 -5.30 -18.26 3.59
CA ALA A 479 -6.42 -17.41 3.19
C ALA A 479 -6.79 -17.61 1.72
N VAL A 480 -8.09 -17.68 1.43
CA VAL A 480 -8.65 -17.70 0.06
C VAL A 480 -8.96 -16.28 -0.40
N TRP A 481 -9.35 -15.41 0.53
CA TRP A 481 -9.72 -14.02 0.25
C TRP A 481 -9.03 -13.04 1.18
N HIS A 482 -8.82 -11.85 0.65
CA HIS A 482 -8.61 -10.62 1.40
C HIS A 482 -9.87 -9.75 1.23
N ALA A 483 -10.68 -9.66 2.29
CA ALA A 483 -11.91 -8.88 2.33
C ALA A 483 -11.63 -7.47 2.84
N MET A 484 -12.26 -6.45 2.26
CA MET A 484 -12.01 -5.06 2.61
C MET A 484 -13.30 -4.24 2.57
N ALA A 485 -13.61 -3.54 3.65
CA ALA A 485 -14.62 -2.48 3.65
C ALA A 485 -13.97 -1.14 3.36
N SER A 486 -14.71 -0.26 2.68
CA SER A 486 -14.31 1.13 2.47
C SER A 486 -15.43 2.10 2.76
N ALA A 487 -15.08 3.28 3.26
CA ALA A 487 -15.97 4.43 3.40
C ALA A 487 -15.24 5.70 2.97
N ARG A 488 -15.95 6.58 2.27
CA ARG A 488 -15.43 7.85 1.75
C ARG A 488 -16.19 9.00 2.38
N TRP A 489 -15.56 10.16 2.45
CA TRP A 489 -16.21 11.42 2.85
C TRP A 489 -15.70 12.56 1.99
N SER A 490 -16.42 13.68 1.96
CA SER A 490 -16.02 14.86 1.20
C SER A 490 -14.71 15.45 1.73
N TYR A 491 -13.95 16.11 0.86
CA TYR A 491 -12.65 16.70 1.19
C TYR A 491 -12.73 17.73 2.34
N ASP A 492 -13.88 18.36 2.51
CA ASP A 492 -14.18 19.46 3.45
C ASP A 492 -15.04 19.06 4.65
N ALA A 493 -15.50 17.80 4.73
CA ALA A 493 -16.49 17.37 5.73
C ALA A 493 -15.98 17.29 7.18
N GLY A 494 -14.68 17.53 7.42
CA GLY A 494 -14.11 17.67 8.75
C GLY A 494 -13.85 16.36 9.52
N PRO A 495 -13.35 16.46 10.76
CA PRO A 495 -12.93 15.30 11.56
C PRO A 495 -14.07 14.35 11.96
N ASP A 496 -15.29 14.86 12.16
CA ASP A 496 -16.44 14.03 12.55
C ASP A 496 -16.86 13.09 11.43
N ALA A 497 -16.85 13.56 10.19
CA ALA A 497 -17.10 12.71 9.02
C ALA A 497 -16.01 11.65 8.85
N ALA A 498 -14.74 12.01 9.06
CA ALA A 498 -13.63 11.07 9.05
C ALA A 498 -13.82 9.99 10.14
N LYS A 499 -14.12 10.40 11.38
CA LYS A 499 -14.39 9.49 12.50
C LYS A 499 -15.55 8.54 12.19
N ALA A 500 -16.65 9.06 11.65
CA ALA A 500 -17.80 8.24 11.27
C ALA A 500 -17.42 7.20 10.20
N ALA A 501 -16.61 7.58 9.21
CA ALA A 501 -16.11 6.66 8.19
C ALA A 501 -15.23 5.54 8.79
N TYR A 502 -14.28 5.87 9.67
CA TYR A 502 -13.44 4.88 10.35
C TYR A 502 -14.27 3.92 11.23
N VAL A 503 -15.20 4.45 12.03
CA VAL A 503 -16.10 3.62 12.86
C VAL A 503 -16.94 2.69 11.99
N LYS A 504 -17.44 3.18 10.85
CA LYS A 504 -18.24 2.39 9.91
C LYS A 504 -17.47 1.21 9.35
N VAL A 505 -16.27 1.43 8.79
CA VAL A 505 -15.48 0.33 8.20
C VAL A 505 -14.94 -0.63 9.27
N ASN A 506 -14.53 -0.11 10.42
CA ASN A 506 -14.15 -0.95 11.57
C ASN A 506 -15.30 -1.89 11.95
N SER A 507 -16.50 -1.34 12.15
CA SER A 507 -17.69 -2.11 12.51
C SER A 507 -18.08 -3.11 11.43
N ALA A 508 -17.95 -2.73 10.16
CA ALA A 508 -18.24 -3.61 9.03
C ALA A 508 -17.35 -4.86 9.00
N MET A 509 -16.13 -4.82 9.53
CA MET A 509 -15.26 -6.00 9.58
C MET A 509 -15.48 -6.88 10.81
N ASN A 510 -16.25 -6.45 11.82
CA ASN A 510 -16.47 -7.23 13.05
C ASN A 510 -17.08 -8.63 12.83
N PRO A 511 -18.09 -8.81 11.95
CA PRO A 511 -18.62 -10.14 11.67
C PRO A 511 -17.54 -11.10 11.13
N LEU A 512 -16.68 -10.61 10.23
CA LEU A 512 -15.58 -11.40 9.69
C LEU A 512 -14.47 -11.62 10.72
N ARG A 513 -14.14 -10.63 11.56
CA ARG A 513 -13.18 -10.79 12.67
C ARG A 513 -13.62 -11.89 13.64
N ALA A 514 -14.91 -11.94 13.98
CA ALA A 514 -15.47 -12.95 14.88
C ALA A 514 -15.31 -14.38 14.35
N LEU A 515 -15.39 -14.57 13.02
CA LEU A 515 -15.20 -15.88 12.38
C LEU A 515 -13.73 -16.23 12.11
N THR A 516 -12.81 -15.28 12.30
CA THR A 516 -11.40 -15.44 11.90
C THR A 516 -10.42 -15.07 13.02
N PRO A 517 -10.53 -15.62 14.25
CA PRO A 517 -9.49 -15.42 15.26
C PRO A 517 -8.13 -15.88 14.71
N GLY A 518 -7.09 -15.06 14.87
CA GLY A 518 -5.77 -15.28 14.25
C GLY A 518 -5.69 -15.14 12.72
N GLY A 519 -6.81 -14.86 12.03
CA GLY A 519 -6.87 -14.71 10.57
C GLY A 519 -6.16 -13.46 10.04
N GLY A 520 -5.86 -12.48 10.88
CA GLY A 520 -5.08 -11.30 10.49
C GLY A 520 -5.75 -10.35 9.49
N ALA A 521 -5.05 -9.26 9.21
CA ALA A 521 -5.44 -8.19 8.30
C ALA A 521 -4.22 -7.74 7.49
N TYR A 522 -4.45 -7.25 6.27
CA TYR A 522 -3.34 -6.78 5.44
C TYR A 522 -2.92 -5.37 5.82
N GLN A 523 -1.77 -5.22 6.48
CA GLN A 523 -1.26 -3.95 7.01
C GLN A 523 -1.17 -2.79 6.01
N ASN A 524 -1.18 -3.03 4.69
CA ASN A 524 -1.19 -1.95 3.69
C ASN A 524 -2.59 -1.45 3.36
N GLU A 525 -3.62 -2.26 3.60
CA GLU A 525 -5.02 -1.97 3.29
C GLU A 525 -5.90 -2.36 4.49
N ALA A 526 -5.47 -1.99 5.69
CA ALA A 526 -6.13 -2.32 6.95
C ALA A 526 -6.77 -1.08 7.58
N ASP A 527 -7.47 -1.35 8.68
CA ASP A 527 -8.00 -0.32 9.54
C ASP A 527 -6.87 0.47 10.20
N VAL A 528 -6.96 1.80 10.13
CA VAL A 528 -6.04 2.72 10.84
C VAL A 528 -6.08 2.43 12.33
N TYR A 529 -7.24 2.02 12.86
CA TYR A 529 -7.46 1.65 14.25
C TYR A 529 -7.62 0.13 14.43
N GLU A 530 -6.98 -0.68 13.58
CA GLU A 530 -7.07 -2.14 13.69
C GLU A 530 -6.74 -2.60 15.13
N PRO A 531 -7.62 -3.39 15.77
CA PRO A 531 -7.33 -3.93 17.09
C PRO A 531 -6.18 -4.94 17.03
N ASN A 532 -5.37 -4.95 18.09
CA ASN A 532 -4.25 -5.89 18.26
C ASN A 532 -3.32 -5.95 17.03
N THR A 533 -2.85 -4.79 16.55
CA THR A 533 -2.05 -4.68 15.32
C THR A 533 -0.85 -5.63 15.25
N SER A 534 -0.18 -5.90 16.38
CA SER A 534 0.90 -6.88 16.45
C SER A 534 0.48 -8.27 15.95
N GLU A 535 -0.66 -8.76 16.43
CA GLU A 535 -1.25 -10.04 16.01
C GLU A 535 -1.87 -9.93 14.62
N SER A 536 -2.68 -8.89 14.37
CA SER A 536 -3.42 -8.76 13.12
C SER A 536 -2.51 -8.60 11.90
N PHE A 537 -1.41 -7.84 12.01
CA PHE A 537 -0.54 -7.54 10.85
C PHE A 537 0.60 -8.53 10.67
N TRP A 538 1.06 -9.19 11.72
CA TRP A 538 2.24 -10.06 11.66
C TRP A 538 2.08 -11.40 12.38
N GLY A 539 1.06 -11.56 13.25
CA GLY A 539 0.82 -12.78 13.99
C GLY A 539 2.05 -13.23 14.78
N SER A 540 2.39 -14.51 14.66
CA SER A 540 3.57 -15.10 15.32
C SER A 540 4.91 -14.47 14.92
N ASN A 541 4.97 -13.72 13.81
CA ASN A 541 6.21 -13.10 13.35
C ASN A 541 6.57 -11.82 14.14
N TYR A 542 5.64 -11.23 14.91
CA TYR A 542 5.85 -9.92 15.53
C TYR A 542 7.06 -9.87 16.47
N ALA A 543 7.24 -10.89 17.32
CA ALA A 543 8.35 -10.90 18.27
C ALA A 543 9.72 -10.87 17.57
N ALA A 544 9.89 -11.66 16.50
CA ALA A 544 11.12 -11.67 15.71
C ALA A 544 11.32 -10.35 14.96
N LEU A 545 10.26 -9.80 14.35
CA LEU A 545 10.29 -8.49 13.71
C LEU A 545 10.71 -7.39 14.69
N TYR A 546 10.16 -7.40 15.91
CA TYR A 546 10.52 -6.43 16.93
C TYR A 546 11.97 -6.57 17.39
N ALA A 547 12.48 -7.79 17.55
CA ALA A 547 13.89 -8.01 17.86
C ALA A 547 14.82 -7.46 16.75
N ILE A 548 14.47 -7.66 15.48
CA ILE A 548 15.21 -7.10 14.34
C ILE A 548 15.14 -5.57 14.34
N LYS A 549 13.97 -4.99 14.63
CA LYS A 549 13.81 -3.55 14.80
C LYS A 549 14.78 -3.02 15.87
N GLN A 550 14.87 -3.66 17.03
CA GLN A 550 15.79 -3.27 18.10
C GLN A 550 17.28 -3.44 17.69
N LYS A 551 17.60 -4.44 16.86
CA LYS A 551 18.96 -4.63 16.34
C LYS A 551 19.41 -3.50 15.41
N TYR A 552 18.56 -3.07 14.49
CA TYR A 552 18.92 -2.08 13.47
C TYR A 552 18.56 -0.64 13.84
N ASP A 553 17.64 -0.45 14.79
CA ASP A 553 17.18 0.85 15.26
C ASP A 553 16.87 0.85 16.77
N PRO A 554 17.89 0.65 17.64
CA PRO A 554 17.70 0.62 19.08
C PRO A 554 17.19 1.97 19.65
N ASP A 555 17.49 3.08 18.96
CA ASP A 555 17.04 4.42 19.35
C ASP A 555 15.59 4.70 18.91
N GLY A 556 15.03 3.84 18.03
CA GLY A 556 13.75 4.05 17.37
C GLY A 556 13.69 5.35 16.59
N LEU A 557 14.75 5.64 15.83
CA LEU A 557 14.84 6.80 14.94
C LEU A 557 13.74 6.80 13.88
N LEU A 558 13.43 5.62 13.35
CA LEU A 558 12.33 5.41 12.42
C LEU A 558 11.10 4.98 13.19
N ASP A 559 10.04 5.76 13.12
CA ASP A 559 8.76 5.46 13.75
C ASP A 559 7.63 5.78 12.77
N CYS A 560 6.56 5.00 12.83
CA CYS A 560 5.36 5.25 12.02
C CYS A 560 4.15 4.58 12.65
N TRP A 561 2.97 5.12 12.35
CA TRP A 561 1.70 4.68 12.91
C TRP A 561 1.51 3.17 12.75
N HIS A 562 1.38 2.47 13.89
CA HIS A 562 1.19 1.01 13.95
C HIS A 562 2.24 0.19 13.18
N CYS A 563 3.45 0.71 12.99
CA CYS A 563 4.58 -0.05 12.47
C CYS A 563 5.21 -0.94 13.55
N VAL A 564 6.05 -1.90 13.16
CA VAL A 564 6.82 -2.71 14.11
C VAL A 564 7.65 -1.79 15.00
N GLY A 565 7.47 -1.94 16.33
CA GLY A 565 8.15 -1.10 17.33
C GLY A 565 7.58 0.31 17.48
N TRP A 566 6.35 0.57 17.00
CA TRP A 566 5.69 1.86 17.17
C TRP A 566 5.66 2.28 18.64
N LYS A 567 6.12 3.52 18.90
CA LYS A 567 6.29 4.06 20.26
C LYS A 567 5.00 4.57 20.91
N GLY A 568 3.87 4.47 20.21
CA GLY A 568 2.56 4.87 20.71
C GLY A 568 2.20 6.33 20.43
N LYS A 569 1.02 6.73 20.90
CA LYS A 569 0.37 8.04 20.60
C LYS A 569 1.10 9.27 21.14
N ALA A 570 2.05 9.08 22.06
CA ALA A 570 2.82 10.19 22.64
C ALA A 570 3.92 10.70 21.68
N THR A 571 4.11 10.06 20.53
CA THR A 571 5.13 10.46 19.56
C THR A 571 4.61 11.49 18.55
N PRO A 572 5.46 12.40 18.05
CA PRO A 572 5.06 13.43 17.07
C PRO A 572 4.54 12.87 15.74
N ILE A 573 4.85 11.60 15.44
CA ILE A 573 4.47 10.91 14.20
C ILE A 573 3.07 10.27 14.32
N ALA A 574 2.49 10.21 15.52
CA ALA A 574 1.10 9.86 15.72
C ALA A 574 0.19 11.02 15.26
N SER A 575 -0.46 10.85 14.11
CA SER A 575 -1.39 11.81 13.51
C SER A 575 -2.61 12.13 14.39
#